data_AF-A0A8T4N7N7-F1
#
_entry.id   AF-A0A8T4N7N7-F1
#
_cell.length_a   1.000
_cell.length_b   1.000
_cell.length_c   1.000
_cell.angle_alpha   90.00
_cell.angle_beta   90.00
_cell.angle_gamma   90.00
#
_symmetry.space_group_name_H-M   'P 1'
#
loop_
_entity.id
_entity.type
_entity.pdbx_description
1 polymer ?
#
loop_
_entity_poly.entity_id
_entity_poly.type
_entity_poly.pdbx_seq_one_letter_code
_entity_poly.pdbx_strand_id
1 'polypeptide(L)'
;MKKTGVIILVLSIALLVAIGYIGLSVYQNVKAQKEQNLYIQGAQEGFKTAIGQIIQTAATCQQVPLTFENTTINMIAVECLQQQQAGGQ
;
A
#
# COMPACT_ATOMS: atom_id res chain seq x y z
N MET A 1 -23.99 -6.54 53.40
CA MET A 1 -22.55 -6.44 53.07
C MET A 1 -22.12 -4.98 53.24
N LYS A 2 -20.94 -4.71 53.83
CA LYS A 2 -20.45 -3.33 54.02
C LYS A 2 -20.37 -2.65 52.64
N LYS A 3 -20.86 -1.40 52.52
CA LYS A 3 -20.95 -0.65 51.25
C LYS A 3 -19.62 -0.67 50.45
N THR A 4 -18.50 -0.68 51.16
CA THR A 4 -17.14 -0.81 50.61
C THR A 4 -16.91 -2.11 49.83
N GLY A 5 -17.45 -3.25 50.28
CA GLY A 5 -17.28 -4.54 49.59
C GLY A 5 -18.03 -4.59 48.26
N VAL A 6 -19.19 -3.91 48.16
CA VAL A 6 -19.96 -3.81 46.92
C VAL A 6 -19.24 -2.92 45.91
N ILE A 7 -18.67 -1.80 46.36
CA ILE A 7 -17.89 -0.89 45.50
C ILE A 7 -16.67 -1.58 44.91
N ILE A 8 -15.92 -2.35 45.72
CA ILE A 8 -14.75 -3.10 45.24
C ILE A 8 -15.16 -4.13 44.19
N LEU A 9 -16.25 -4.86 44.42
CA LEU A 9 -16.74 -5.86 43.47
C LEU A 9 -17.14 -5.24 42.12
N VAL A 10 -17.83 -4.09 42.13
CA VAL A 10 -18.19 -3.36 40.91
C VAL A 10 -16.95 -2.85 40.18
N LEU A 11 -15.96 -2.30 40.89
CA LEU A 11 -14.69 -1.86 40.31
C LEU A 11 -13.91 -3.00 39.67
N SER A 12 -13.85 -4.17 40.32
CA SER A 12 -13.18 -5.35 39.76
C SER A 12 -13.86 -5.84 38.48
N ILE A 13 -15.19 -5.86 38.42
CA ILE A 13 -15.94 -6.24 37.22
C ILE A 13 -15.70 -5.22 36.10
N ALA A 14 -15.78 -3.92 36.40
CA ALA A 14 -15.54 -2.86 35.43
C ALA A 14 -14.13 -2.95 34.82
N LEU A 15 -13.12 -3.28 35.65
CA LEU A 15 -11.75 -3.46 35.20
C LEU A 15 -11.61 -4.63 34.21
N LEU A 16 -12.25 -5.78 34.49
CA LEU A 16 -12.22 -6.95 33.61
C LEU A 16 -12.87 -6.65 32.25
N VAL A 17 -13.99 -5.92 32.25
CA VAL A 17 -14.66 -5.49 31.01
C VAL A 17 -13.76 -4.56 30.19
N ALA A 18 -13.10 -3.61 30.83
CA ALA A 18 -12.17 -2.69 30.14
C ALA A 18 -10.99 -3.44 29.50
N ILE A 19 -10.39 -4.39 30.22
CA ILE A 19 -9.29 -5.22 29.70
C ILE A 19 -9.77 -6.05 28.49
N GLY A 20 -10.94 -6.68 28.60
CA GLY A 20 -11.51 -7.46 27.50
C GLY A 20 -11.77 -6.62 26.25
N TYR A 21 -12.32 -5.42 26.43
CA TYR A 21 -12.60 -4.49 25.32
C TYR A 21 -11.31 -4.04 24.62
N ILE A 22 -10.30 -3.62 25.39
CA ILE A 22 -9.01 -3.18 24.83
C ILE A 22 -8.34 -4.32 24.08
N GLY A 23 -8.30 -5.52 24.66
CA GLY A 23 -7.71 -6.71 24.02
C GLY A 23 -8.34 -7.02 22.66
N LEU A 24 -9.67 -6.98 22.57
CA LEU A 24 -10.39 -7.20 21.31
C LEU A 24 -10.11 -6.10 20.28
N SER A 25 -10.09 -4.83 20.69
CA SER A 25 -9.79 -3.71 19.79
C SER A 25 -8.38 -3.79 19.18
N VAL A 26 -7.38 -4.16 19.99
CA VAL A 26 -5.99 -4.30 19.54
C VAL A 26 -5.88 -5.48 18.56
N TYR A 27 -6.52 -6.61 18.86
CA TYR A 27 -6.51 -7.77 17.98
C TYR A 27 -7.10 -7.46 16.59
N GLN A 28 -8.25 -6.76 16.55
CA GLN A 28 -8.87 -6.36 15.29
C GLN A 28 -8.00 -5.37 14.52
N ASN A 29 -7.40 -4.39 15.19
CA ASN A 29 -6.52 -3.41 14.55
C ASN A 29 -5.26 -4.07 13.95
N VAL A 30 -4.64 -5.00 14.65
CA VAL A 30 -3.46 -5.73 14.14
C VAL A 30 -3.84 -6.58 12.92
N LYS A 31 -4.99 -7.25 12.96
CA LYS A 31 -5.48 -8.04 11.81
C LYS A 31 -5.79 -7.15 10.61
N ALA A 32 -6.49 -6.03 10.81
CA ALA A 32 -6.83 -5.07 9.76
C ALA A 32 -5.58 -4.45 9.13
N GLN A 33 -4.57 -4.08 9.94
CA GLN A 33 -3.30 -3.59 9.40
C GLN A 33 -2.56 -4.65 8.59
N LYS A 34 -2.60 -5.91 9.02
CA LYS A 34 -1.94 -7.00 8.29
C LYS A 34 -2.58 -7.24 6.92
N GLU A 35 -3.90 -7.21 6.84
CA GLU A 35 -4.64 -7.34 5.57
C GLU A 35 -4.40 -6.15 4.63
N GLN A 36 -4.41 -4.91 5.17
CA GLN A 36 -4.06 -3.72 4.39
C GLN A 36 -2.62 -3.77 3.88
N ASN A 37 -1.66 -4.19 4.71
CA ASN A 37 -0.26 -4.25 4.32
C ASN A 37 -0.01 -5.30 3.24
N LEU A 38 -0.69 -6.46 3.30
CA LEU A 38 -0.63 -7.48 2.24
C LEU A 38 -1.18 -6.96 0.91
N TYR A 39 -2.31 -6.24 0.95
CA TYR A 39 -2.87 -5.61 -0.24
C TYR A 39 -1.94 -4.56 -0.84
N ILE A 40 -1.36 -3.70 0.00
CA ILE A 40 -0.40 -2.67 -0.42
C ILE A 40 0.87 -3.31 -1.01
N GLN A 41 1.39 -4.38 -0.40
CA GLN A 41 2.54 -5.12 -0.94
C GLN A 41 2.23 -5.72 -2.31
N GLY A 42 1.08 -6.40 -2.46
CA GLY A 42 0.69 -6.99 -3.75
C GLY A 42 0.51 -5.93 -4.84
N ALA A 43 -0.10 -4.80 -4.51
CA ALA A 43 -0.28 -3.69 -5.43
C ALA A 43 1.07 -3.05 -5.84
N GLN A 44 2.00 -2.87 -4.90
CA GLN A 44 3.34 -2.34 -5.18
C GLN A 44 4.17 -3.29 -6.04
N GLU A 45 4.13 -4.60 -5.77
CA GLU A 45 4.84 -5.59 -6.59
C GLU A 45 4.30 -5.63 -8.02
N GLY A 46 2.97 -5.65 -8.20
CA GLY A 46 2.36 -5.60 -9.53
C GLY A 46 2.73 -4.33 -10.31
N PHE A 47 2.74 -3.18 -9.64
CA PHE A 47 3.15 -1.91 -10.22
C PHE A 47 4.63 -1.92 -10.63
N LYS A 48 5.51 -2.44 -9.77
CA LYS A 48 6.94 -2.59 -10.06
C LYS A 48 7.18 -3.49 -11.27
N THR A 49 6.46 -4.60 -11.38
CA THR A 49 6.57 -5.50 -12.55
C THR A 49 6.11 -4.82 -13.83
N ALA A 50 4.94 -4.18 -13.83
CA ALA A 50 4.40 -3.51 -15.02
C ALA A 50 5.29 -2.35 -15.48
N ILE A 51 5.73 -1.50 -14.56
CA ILE A 51 6.68 -0.42 -14.87
C ILE A 51 8.02 -1.00 -15.35
N GLY A 52 8.52 -2.06 -14.73
CA GLY A 52 9.77 -2.70 -15.13
C GLY A 52 9.74 -3.15 -16.60
N GLN A 53 8.63 -3.71 -17.06
CA GLN A 53 8.45 -4.09 -18.47
C GLN A 53 8.42 -2.88 -19.40
N ILE A 54 7.66 -1.83 -19.04
CA ILE A 54 7.59 -0.59 -19.83
C ILE A 54 8.98 0.05 -19.95
N ILE A 55 9.76 0.09 -18.86
CA ILE A 55 11.12 0.63 -18.86
C ILE A 55 12.04 -0.22 -19.75
N GLN A 56 11.98 -1.55 -19.68
CA GLN A 56 12.79 -2.41 -20.53
C GLN A 56 12.50 -2.20 -22.02
N THR A 57 11.23 -2.05 -22.40
CA THR A 57 10.86 -1.75 -23.79
C THR A 57 11.21 -0.32 -24.19
N ALA A 58 11.10 0.66 -23.29
CA ALA A 58 11.54 2.02 -23.56
C ALA A 58 13.07 2.12 -23.73
N ALA A 59 13.83 1.28 -23.01
CA ALA A 59 15.29 1.19 -23.09
C ALA A 59 15.80 0.57 -24.41
N THR A 60 14.95 -0.14 -25.16
CA THR A 60 15.29 -0.59 -26.53
C THR A 60 15.12 0.52 -27.58
N CYS A 61 14.92 1.77 -27.15
CA CYS A 61 14.66 2.93 -28.00
C CYS A 61 13.43 2.78 -28.91
N GLN A 62 12.49 1.91 -28.53
CA GLN A 62 11.20 1.77 -29.18
C GLN A 62 10.16 2.63 -28.46
N GLN A 63 9.27 3.26 -29.23
CA GLN A 63 8.17 4.02 -28.66
C GLN A 63 7.18 3.06 -27.99
N VAL A 64 6.92 3.29 -26.71
CA VAL A 64 5.94 2.53 -25.92
C VAL A 64 4.67 3.39 -25.80
N PRO A 65 3.60 3.07 -26.56
CA PRO A 65 2.33 3.78 -26.45
C PRO A 65 1.65 3.40 -25.13
N LEU A 66 1.52 4.37 -24.22
CA LEU A 66 0.67 4.25 -23.04
C LEU A 66 -0.68 4.89 -23.31
N THR A 67 -1.74 4.11 -23.14
CA THR A 67 -3.10 4.64 -23.22
C THR A 67 -3.67 4.71 -21.81
N PHE A 68 -4.06 5.91 -21.38
CA PHE A 68 -4.78 6.13 -20.13
C PHE A 68 -6.08 6.87 -20.44
N GLU A 69 -7.21 6.25 -20.07
CA GLU A 69 -8.57 6.67 -20.40
C GLU A 69 -8.79 6.85 -21.92
N ASN A 70 -8.65 8.07 -22.43
CA ASN A 70 -8.83 8.42 -23.85
C ASN A 70 -7.64 9.20 -24.43
N THR A 71 -6.51 9.21 -23.71
CA THR A 71 -5.27 9.86 -24.14
C THR A 71 -4.20 8.80 -24.33
N THR A 72 -3.61 8.75 -25.52
CA THR A 72 -2.45 7.90 -25.81
C THR A 72 -1.20 8.77 -25.88
N ILE A 73 -0.19 8.46 -25.07
CA ILE A 73 1.10 9.13 -25.03
C ILE A 73 2.18 8.11 -25.43
N ASN A 74 3.03 8.47 -26.38
CA ASN A 74 4.18 7.65 -26.76
C ASN A 74 5.36 8.00 -25.87
N MET A 75 5.82 7.02 -25.09
CA MET A 75 7.01 7.18 -24.26
C MET A 75 8.24 6.59 -24.94
N ILE A 76 9.40 7.21 -24.74
CA ILE A 76 10.70 6.73 -25.19
C ILE A 76 11.74 7.11 -24.12
N ALA A 77 12.78 6.30 -23.93
CA ALA A 77 13.84 6.64 -22.99
C ALA A 77 14.58 7.92 -23.42
N VAL A 78 14.89 8.80 -22.46
CA VAL A 78 15.51 10.11 -22.73
C VAL A 78 16.89 9.96 -23.37
N GLU A 79 17.61 8.90 -23.03
CA GLU A 79 18.89 8.53 -23.65
C GLU A 79 18.77 8.25 -25.17
N CYS A 80 17.63 7.73 -25.62
CA CYS A 80 17.36 7.49 -27.03
C CYS A 80 17.01 8.78 -27.78
N LEU A 81 16.37 9.75 -27.11
CA LEU A 81 16.14 11.09 -27.68
C LEU A 81 17.47 11.82 -27.92
N GLN A 82 18.45 11.65 -27.04
CA GLN A 82 19.78 12.24 -27.20
C GLN A 82 20.55 11.62 -28.38
N GLN A 83 20.42 10.30 -28.62
CA GLN A 83 21.02 9.66 -29.80
C GLN A 83 20.36 10.10 -31.12
N GLN A 84 19.05 10.30 -31.14
CA GLN A 84 18.35 10.82 -32.32
C GLN A 84 18.69 12.29 -32.61
N GLN A 85 19.00 13.08 -31.58
CA GLN A 85 19.44 14.47 -31.75
C GLN A 85 20.93 14.58 -32.11
N ALA A 86 21.78 13.63 -31.68
CA ALA A 86 23.22 13.63 -31.97
C ALA A 86 23.59 12.93 -33.30
N GLY A 87 22.72 12.09 -33.86
CA GLY A 87 22.89 11.45 -35.17
C GLY A 87 22.18 12.17 -36.34
N GLY A 88 21.62 13.35 -36.08
CA GLY A 88 20.92 14.18 -37.05
C GLY A 88 21.79 15.27 -37.66
N GLN A 89 23.02 14.94 -38.07
CA GLN A 89 23.85 15.67 -39.06
C GLN A 89 25.00 14.78 -39.55
#